data_AF-A0A2E3EZ19-F1
#
_entry.id   AF-A0A2E3EZ19-F1
#
_cell.length_a   1.000
_cell.length_b   1.000
_cell.length_c   1.000
_cell.angle_alpha   90.00
_cell.angle_beta   90.00
_cell.angle_gamma   90.00
#
_symmetry.space_group_name_H-M   'P 1'
#
loop_
_entity.id
_entity.type
_entity.pdbx_description
1 polymer ?
#
loop_
_entity_poly.entity_id
_entity_poly.type
_entity_poly.pdbx_seq_one_letter_code
_entity_poly.pdbx_strand_id
1 'polypeptide(L)'
;MAANFIIISRLSAGRMSIAATALHHEALAPNDGPVDDRMMTTGSTDPGFDGRGPHAPDPRIQALIAYWRSRRMGRPMPLRRDFDLLVDMPRTLPNLLVIERLADGGFLHRYVGSVIVALARRDATGHLVDGIWYGNRYADILRAYDRAIDEATLIWGVDRATWPDGEWRMAEWLIMPLARTDGTPGWVATYTVVLDGPVTAYRPQVRILRD
;
A
#
# COMPACT_ATOMS: atom_id res chain seq x y z
N MET A 1 24.84 20.35 20.58
CA MET A 1 24.73 21.01 19.25
C MET A 1 23.85 20.15 18.38
N ALA A 2 22.81 20.60 17.70
CA ALA A 2 21.82 21.66 17.91
C ALA A 2 20.67 21.24 16.97
N ALA A 3 19.46 21.16 17.51
CA ALA A 3 18.25 20.84 16.76
C ALA A 3 17.85 22.04 15.89
N ASN A 4 17.38 21.80 14.66
CA ASN A 4 16.72 22.83 13.86
C ASN A 4 15.27 22.41 13.57
N PHE A 5 14.38 23.04 14.35
CA PHE A 5 12.98 23.28 14.00
C PHE A 5 12.91 24.30 12.85
N ILE A 6 11.97 24.16 11.93
CA ILE A 6 11.55 25.27 11.06
C ILE A 6 10.05 25.53 11.28
N ILE A 7 9.81 26.78 11.71
CA ILE A 7 8.55 27.42 11.99
C ILE A 7 7.88 27.83 10.67
N ILE A 8 6.55 27.71 10.67
CA ILE A 8 5.64 28.13 9.61
C ILE A 8 5.49 29.67 9.64
N SER A 9 5.72 30.34 8.50
CA SER A 9 5.38 31.75 8.31
C SER A 9 4.53 31.89 7.04
N ARG A 10 3.26 32.28 7.20
CA ARG A 10 2.41 32.81 6.13
C ARG A 10 2.95 34.16 5.67
N LEU A 11 2.95 34.44 4.36
CA LEU A 11 2.62 35.76 3.79
C LEU A 11 2.34 35.66 2.28
N SER A 12 1.45 36.55 1.85
CA SER A 12 0.72 36.60 0.59
C SER A 12 1.45 37.41 -0.49
N ALA A 13 1.21 37.01 -1.75
CA ALA A 13 1.19 37.76 -3.01
C ALA A 13 2.32 38.77 -3.35
N GLY A 14 3.09 38.43 -4.39
CA GLY A 14 3.90 39.38 -5.16
C GLY A 14 4.67 38.65 -6.27
N ARG A 15 4.25 38.81 -7.53
CA ARG A 15 4.95 38.27 -8.70
C ARG A 15 6.32 38.93 -8.85
N MET A 16 7.41 38.17 -8.75
CA MET A 16 8.66 38.44 -9.47
C MET A 16 9.35 37.12 -9.83
N SER A 17 9.71 37.04 -11.12
CA SER A 17 10.50 35.97 -11.73
C SER A 17 11.92 35.98 -11.17
N ILE A 18 12.39 34.82 -10.67
CA ILE A 18 13.80 34.54 -10.41
C ILE A 18 14.07 33.12 -10.87
N ALA A 19 15.06 32.97 -11.75
CA ALA A 19 15.57 31.71 -12.25
C ALA A 19 16.04 30.82 -11.08
N ALA A 20 15.45 29.63 -10.97
CA ALA A 20 15.94 28.59 -10.09
C ALA A 20 17.04 27.81 -10.82
N THR A 21 18.27 27.95 -10.33
CA THR A 21 19.40 27.08 -10.67
C THR A 21 19.01 25.63 -10.43
N ALA A 22 18.76 24.89 -11.50
CA ALA A 22 18.44 23.48 -11.48
C ALA A 22 19.67 22.67 -11.03
N LEU A 23 19.70 22.27 -9.76
CA LEU A 23 20.52 21.14 -9.34
C LEU A 23 20.04 19.92 -10.14
N HIS A 24 20.92 19.41 -11.00
CA HIS A 24 20.72 18.20 -11.79
C HIS A 24 20.54 17.02 -10.83
N HIS A 25 19.30 16.72 -10.47
CA HIS A 25 18.93 15.38 -10.03
C HIS A 25 18.56 14.63 -11.30
N GLU A 26 19.45 13.75 -11.72
CA GLU A 26 19.26 12.84 -12.84
C GLU A 26 17.95 12.08 -12.59
N ALA A 27 16.90 12.49 -13.31
CA ALA A 27 15.63 11.79 -13.32
C ALA A 27 15.91 10.42 -13.95
N LEU A 28 15.87 9.37 -13.14
CA LEU A 28 15.79 8.00 -13.63
C LEU A 28 14.63 7.94 -14.63
N ALA A 29 14.97 7.84 -15.91
CA ALA A 29 13.99 7.70 -16.98
C ALA A 29 13.13 6.47 -16.66
N PRO A 30 11.79 6.57 -16.74
CA PRO A 30 10.95 5.39 -16.61
C PRO A 30 11.24 4.49 -17.81
N ASN A 31 11.75 3.28 -17.54
CA ASN A 31 11.99 2.27 -18.56
C ASN A 31 10.64 1.63 -18.92
N ASP A 32 9.81 2.43 -19.61
CA ASP A 32 8.43 2.12 -20.00
C ASP A 32 8.41 1.28 -21.29
N GLY A 33 8.73 -0.01 -21.17
CA GLY A 33 8.11 -0.99 -22.08
C GLY A 33 6.60 -1.05 -21.79
N PRO A 34 5.72 -1.30 -22.78
CA PRO A 34 4.28 -1.29 -22.53
C PRO A 34 3.93 -2.46 -21.61
N VAL A 35 3.68 -2.16 -20.34
CA VAL A 35 3.15 -3.11 -19.38
C VAL A 35 1.63 -3.05 -19.49
N ASP A 36 0.98 -4.20 -19.71
CA ASP A 36 -0.46 -4.30 -19.54
C ASP A 36 -0.78 -4.25 -18.04
N ASP A 37 -0.76 -3.04 -17.49
CA ASP A 37 -0.82 -2.70 -16.06
C ASP A 37 -2.25 -2.77 -15.46
N ARG A 38 -3.25 -3.26 -16.19
CA ARG A 38 -4.68 -3.14 -15.84
C ARG A 38 -5.18 -4.04 -14.70
N MET A 39 -4.31 -4.79 -14.03
CA MET A 39 -4.73 -5.99 -13.29
C MET A 39 -5.22 -5.76 -11.85
N MET A 40 -4.97 -4.59 -11.24
CA MET A 40 -5.41 -4.27 -9.87
C MET A 40 -6.95 -4.15 -9.73
N THR A 41 -7.68 -4.03 -10.84
CA THR A 41 -9.14 -3.79 -10.86
C THR A 41 -9.97 -4.95 -11.38
N THR A 42 -9.38 -5.87 -12.15
CA THR A 42 -10.09 -7.03 -12.72
C THR A 42 -10.03 -8.21 -11.75
N GLY A 43 -10.71 -8.07 -10.61
CA GLY A 43 -10.88 -9.17 -9.67
C GLY A 43 -11.63 -10.32 -10.35
N SER A 44 -10.99 -11.48 -10.48
CA SER A 44 -11.69 -12.72 -10.77
C SER A 44 -12.44 -13.15 -9.51
N THR A 45 -13.77 -13.08 -9.55
CA THR A 45 -14.64 -13.72 -8.55
C THR A 45 -14.70 -15.20 -8.89
N ASP A 46 -13.64 -15.95 -8.59
CA ASP A 46 -13.64 -17.40 -8.73
C ASP A 46 -14.24 -18.04 -7.47
N PRO A 47 -15.48 -18.56 -7.53
CA PRO A 47 -16.20 -19.10 -6.36
C PRO A 47 -15.65 -20.46 -5.89
N GLY A 48 -14.61 -21.00 -6.54
CA GLY A 48 -14.00 -22.30 -6.19
C GLY A 48 -12.79 -22.25 -5.25
N PHE A 49 -12.45 -21.10 -4.65
CA PHE A 49 -11.24 -20.97 -3.84
C PHE A 49 -11.45 -21.35 -2.37
N ASP A 50 -10.98 -22.53 -1.99
CA ASP A 50 -10.89 -23.06 -0.61
C ASP A 50 -9.53 -22.76 0.06
N GLY A 51 -8.67 -21.94 -0.57
CA GLY A 51 -7.28 -21.73 -0.15
C GLY A 51 -6.25 -22.61 -0.84
N ARG A 52 -6.63 -23.53 -1.76
CA ARG A 52 -5.73 -24.47 -2.45
C ARG A 52 -5.75 -24.32 -3.98
N GLY A 53 -5.26 -23.17 -4.47
CA GLY A 53 -4.64 -23.08 -5.80
C GLY A 53 -3.11 -23.21 -5.69
N PRO A 54 -2.33 -23.33 -6.79
CA PRO A 54 -0.95 -23.84 -6.74
C PRO A 54 0.02 -23.08 -5.84
N HIS A 55 -0.32 -21.88 -5.35
CA HIS A 55 0.22 -21.37 -4.09
C HIS A 55 -0.91 -20.79 -3.25
N ALA A 56 -1.14 -21.37 -2.07
CA ALA A 56 -1.86 -20.70 -1.00
C ALA A 56 -1.13 -19.38 -0.65
N PRO A 57 -1.81 -18.34 -0.13
CA PRO A 57 -1.14 -17.10 0.25
C PRO A 57 0.06 -17.36 1.15
N ASP A 58 1.09 -16.51 1.14
CA ASP A 58 2.21 -16.61 2.07
C ASP A 58 1.67 -16.81 3.51
N PRO A 59 2.25 -17.72 4.32
CA PRO A 59 1.76 -18.00 5.67
C PRO A 59 1.58 -16.76 6.55
N ARG A 60 2.38 -15.71 6.33
CA ARG A 60 2.24 -14.41 7.03
C ARG A 60 0.99 -13.67 6.59
N ILE A 61 0.65 -13.71 5.30
CA ILE A 61 -0.59 -13.14 4.76
C ILE A 61 -1.80 -13.94 5.25
N GLN A 62 -1.72 -15.28 5.28
CA GLN A 62 -2.79 -16.10 5.87
C GLN A 62 -3.05 -15.75 7.33
N ALA A 63 -1.98 -15.59 8.12
CA ALA A 63 -2.09 -15.19 9.53
C ALA A 63 -2.73 -13.80 9.68
N LEU A 64 -2.37 -12.84 8.82
CA LEU A 64 -2.98 -11.50 8.81
C LEU A 64 -4.46 -11.52 8.42
N ILE A 65 -4.85 -12.34 7.43
CA ILE A 65 -6.26 -12.53 7.05
C ILE A 65 -7.06 -13.06 8.24
N ALA A 66 -6.56 -14.13 8.89
CA ALA A 66 -7.22 -14.72 10.05
C ALA A 66 -7.33 -13.72 11.22
N TYR A 67 -6.25 -12.97 11.48
CA TYR A 67 -6.22 -11.93 12.49
C TYR A 67 -7.24 -10.82 12.19
N TRP A 68 -7.25 -10.27 10.98
CA TRP A 68 -8.22 -9.25 10.56
C TRP A 68 -9.66 -9.72 10.74
N ARG A 69 -9.98 -10.95 10.30
CA ARG A 69 -11.31 -11.55 10.49
C ARG A 69 -11.69 -11.64 11.96
N SER A 70 -10.77 -12.06 12.83
CA SER A 70 -11.02 -12.16 14.28
C SER A 70 -11.31 -10.80 14.93
N ARG A 71 -10.72 -9.71 14.43
CA ARG A 71 -10.89 -8.34 14.96
C ARG A 71 -12.14 -7.62 14.45
N ARG A 72 -12.88 -8.22 13.50
CA ARG A 72 -14.19 -7.70 13.08
C ARG A 72 -15.15 -7.60 14.24
N MET A 73 -15.15 -8.57 15.16
CA MET A 73 -16.02 -8.59 16.35
C MET A 73 -17.50 -8.31 16.01
N GLY A 74 -18.01 -8.94 14.95
CA GLY A 74 -19.39 -8.78 14.47
C GLY A 74 -19.64 -7.60 13.52
N ARG A 75 -18.63 -6.74 13.26
CA ARG A 75 -18.72 -5.60 12.33
C ARG A 75 -18.33 -6.00 10.89
N PRO A 76 -18.61 -5.18 9.86
CA PRO A 76 -18.14 -5.44 8.50
C PRO A 76 -16.62 -5.51 8.38
N MET A 77 -15.90 -4.65 9.12
CA MET A 77 -14.44 -4.62 9.22
C MET A 77 -14.00 -4.26 10.65
N PRO A 78 -12.74 -4.52 11.05
CA PRO A 78 -12.21 -4.09 12.35
C PRO A 78 -12.18 -2.56 12.48
N LEU A 79 -12.34 -2.06 13.71
CA LEU A 79 -11.95 -0.69 14.02
C LEU A 79 -10.43 -0.57 14.06
N ARG A 80 -9.90 0.56 13.61
CA ARG A 80 -8.47 0.87 13.66
C ARG A 80 -7.89 0.72 15.07
N ARG A 81 -8.64 1.10 16.11
CA ARG A 81 -8.20 0.98 17.52
C ARG A 81 -8.14 -0.46 18.04
N ASP A 82 -8.88 -1.39 17.42
CA ASP A 82 -8.93 -2.81 17.82
C ASP A 82 -7.97 -3.67 16.99
N PHE A 83 -7.24 -3.04 16.05
CA PHE A 83 -6.31 -3.68 15.12
C PHE A 83 -4.91 -3.11 15.37
N ASP A 84 -4.21 -3.70 16.34
CA ASP A 84 -2.87 -3.26 16.76
C ASP A 84 -1.82 -4.30 16.43
N LEU A 85 -1.25 -4.20 15.22
CA LEU A 85 -0.17 -5.07 14.77
C LEU A 85 1.15 -4.84 15.50
N LEU A 86 1.34 -3.68 16.16
CA LEU A 86 2.55 -3.44 16.95
C LEU A 86 2.57 -4.34 18.19
N VAL A 87 1.42 -4.52 18.82
CA VAL A 87 1.28 -5.39 19.99
C VAL A 87 1.10 -6.85 19.57
N ASP A 88 0.18 -7.12 18.65
CA ASP A 88 -0.27 -8.48 18.38
C ASP A 88 0.63 -9.25 17.40
N MET A 89 1.26 -8.56 16.44
CA MET A 89 2.04 -9.19 15.37
C MET A 89 3.28 -8.36 14.98
N PRO A 90 4.17 -7.97 15.92
CA PRO A 90 5.25 -7.00 15.66
C PRO A 90 6.20 -7.39 14.51
N ARG A 91 6.31 -8.68 14.20
CA ARG A 91 7.12 -9.19 13.08
C ARG A 91 6.60 -8.78 11.70
N THR A 92 5.34 -8.33 11.59
CA THR A 92 4.76 -7.87 10.32
C THR A 92 5.09 -6.40 10.04
N LEU A 93 5.44 -5.62 11.06
CA LEU A 93 5.66 -4.17 10.93
C LEU A 93 6.67 -3.77 9.85
N PRO A 94 7.84 -4.44 9.67
CA PRO A 94 8.79 -4.03 8.65
C PRO A 94 8.23 -4.02 7.23
N ASN A 95 7.20 -4.83 6.96
CA ASN A 95 6.58 -5.03 5.65
C ASN A 95 5.19 -4.35 5.53
N LEU A 96 4.81 -3.55 6.52
CA LEU A 96 3.47 -2.96 6.64
C LEU A 96 3.48 -1.49 6.17
N LEU A 97 2.41 -1.04 5.52
CA LEU A 97 2.05 0.37 5.42
C LEU A 97 0.70 0.60 6.12
N VAL A 98 0.57 1.72 6.82
CA VAL A 98 -0.71 2.18 7.37
C VAL A 98 -1.05 3.51 6.73
N ILE A 99 -2.23 3.58 6.15
CA ILE A 99 -2.67 4.68 5.31
C ILE A 99 -4.03 5.14 5.81
N GLU A 100 -4.21 6.44 5.96
CA GLU A 100 -5.48 7.05 6.34
C GLU A 100 -6.12 7.71 5.12
N ARG A 101 -7.41 7.46 4.90
CA ARG A 101 -8.25 8.19 3.94
C ARG A 101 -8.72 9.49 4.60
N LEU A 102 -8.26 10.63 4.11
CA LEU A 102 -8.63 11.96 4.59
C LEU A 102 -10.05 12.34 4.14
N ALA A 103 -10.59 13.40 4.74
CA ALA A 103 -11.95 13.87 4.46
C ALA A 103 -12.15 14.37 3.02
N ASP A 104 -11.08 14.80 2.35
CA ASP A 104 -11.07 15.21 0.94
C ASP A 104 -10.88 14.03 -0.03
N GLY A 105 -10.84 12.80 0.47
CA GLY A 105 -10.61 11.58 -0.30
C GLY A 105 -9.13 11.27 -0.57
N GLY A 106 -8.21 12.16 -0.16
CA GLY A 106 -6.78 11.89 -0.24
C GLY A 106 -6.35 10.76 0.68
N PHE A 107 -5.21 10.12 0.38
CA PHE A 107 -4.65 9.06 1.22
C PHE A 107 -3.31 9.50 1.78
N LEU A 108 -3.11 9.37 3.08
CA LEU A 108 -1.91 9.81 3.80
C LEU A 108 -1.21 8.62 4.45
N HIS A 109 0.08 8.45 4.15
CA HIS A 109 0.90 7.44 4.84
C HIS A 109 1.11 7.85 6.29
N ARG A 110 0.60 7.04 7.22
CA ARG A 110 0.78 7.21 8.66
C ARG A 110 1.91 6.37 9.22
N TYR A 111 2.21 5.24 8.56
CA TYR A 111 3.35 4.38 8.89
C TYR A 111 3.84 3.69 7.62
N VAL A 112 5.16 3.58 7.48
CA VAL A 112 5.81 2.80 6.43
C VAL A 112 6.88 1.93 7.09
N GLY A 113 6.78 0.62 6.88
CA GLY A 113 7.69 -0.37 7.44
C GLY A 113 9.11 -0.25 6.88
N SER A 114 10.10 -0.60 7.69
CA SER A 114 11.52 -0.43 7.34
C SER A 114 11.98 -1.23 6.11
N VAL A 115 11.41 -2.41 5.85
CA VAL A 115 11.69 -3.17 4.62
C VAL A 115 11.12 -2.44 3.42
N ILE A 116 9.92 -1.86 3.53
CA ILE A 116 9.32 -1.05 2.47
C ILE A 116 10.17 0.20 2.19
N VAL A 117 10.63 0.91 3.23
CA VAL A 117 11.53 2.07 3.08
C VAL A 117 12.84 1.67 2.39
N ALA A 118 13.44 0.55 2.80
CA ALA A 118 14.67 0.05 2.18
C ALA A 118 14.46 -0.31 0.70
N LEU A 119 13.34 -0.96 0.38
CA LEU A 119 12.98 -1.34 -0.99
C LEU A 119 12.68 -0.12 -1.86
N ALA A 120 11.92 0.85 -1.35
CA ALA A 120 11.58 2.09 -2.07
C ALA A 120 12.73 3.10 -2.12
N ARG A 121 13.80 2.88 -1.33
CA ARG A 121 14.91 3.82 -1.09
C ARG A 121 14.45 5.22 -0.65
N ARG A 122 13.25 5.31 -0.08
CA ARG A 122 12.62 6.55 0.36
C ARG A 122 11.54 6.25 1.39
N ASP A 123 11.44 7.10 2.41
CA ASP A 123 10.41 6.99 3.44
C ASP A 123 9.21 7.90 3.09
N ALA A 124 8.07 7.28 2.79
CA ALA A 124 6.83 7.98 2.46
C ALA A 124 6.02 8.42 3.67
N THR A 125 6.49 8.14 4.90
CA THR A 125 5.77 8.51 6.12
C THR A 125 5.46 10.00 6.15
N GLY A 126 4.20 10.34 6.42
CA GLY A 126 3.71 11.72 6.45
C GLY A 126 3.43 12.35 5.08
N HIS A 127 3.60 11.61 3.98
CA HIS A 127 3.34 12.10 2.63
C HIS A 127 2.05 11.52 2.07
N LEU A 128 1.40 12.26 1.17
CA LEU A 128 0.23 11.76 0.45
C LEU A 128 0.62 10.64 -0.51
N VAL A 129 -0.30 9.69 -0.71
CA VAL A 129 -0.28 8.76 -1.83
C VAL A 129 -0.53 9.60 -3.08
N ASP A 130 0.49 9.72 -3.94
CA ASP A 130 0.40 10.47 -5.19
C ASP A 130 1.21 9.80 -6.31
N GLY A 131 1.16 10.37 -7.51
CA GLY A 131 1.87 9.87 -8.68
C GLY A 131 3.41 9.96 -8.55
N ILE A 132 3.96 10.78 -7.66
CA ILE A 132 5.40 10.85 -7.42
C ILE A 132 5.87 9.57 -6.73
N TRP A 133 5.04 9.00 -5.85
CA TRP A 133 5.35 7.77 -5.13
C TRP A 133 5.05 6.50 -5.90
N TYR A 134 3.98 6.50 -6.69
CA TYR A 134 3.41 5.28 -7.27
C TYR A 134 3.39 5.24 -8.81
N GLY A 135 3.83 6.31 -9.48
CA GLY A 135 3.93 6.37 -10.93
C GLY A 135 2.63 5.94 -11.65
N ASN A 136 2.77 5.11 -12.68
CA ASN A 136 1.66 4.61 -13.49
C ASN A 136 0.66 3.74 -12.69
N ARG A 137 1.06 3.20 -11.54
CA ARG A 137 0.22 2.35 -10.66
C ARG A 137 -0.67 3.16 -9.71
N TYR A 138 -0.44 4.47 -9.61
CA TYR A 138 -1.13 5.35 -8.68
C TYR A 138 -2.67 5.23 -8.76
N ALA A 139 -3.24 5.36 -9.96
CA ALA A 139 -4.69 5.31 -10.15
C ALA A 139 -5.29 3.95 -9.75
N ASP A 140 -4.56 2.87 -10.01
CA ASP A 140 -4.97 1.51 -9.67
C ASP A 140 -4.91 1.23 -8.16
N ILE A 141 -3.87 1.74 -7.49
CA ILE A 141 -3.74 1.63 -6.03
C ILE A 141 -4.85 2.39 -5.33
N LEU A 142 -5.17 3.61 -5.77
CA LEU A 142 -6.28 4.37 -5.22
C LEU A 142 -7.61 3.64 -5.37
N ARG A 143 -7.89 3.10 -6.57
CA ARG A 143 -9.10 2.30 -6.81
C ARG A 143 -9.17 1.07 -5.90
N ALA A 144 -8.04 0.41 -5.64
CA ALA A 144 -8.01 -0.73 -4.72
C ALA A 144 -8.26 -0.30 -3.27
N TYR A 145 -7.72 0.84 -2.82
CA TYR A 145 -7.99 1.37 -1.48
C TYR A 145 -9.43 1.80 -1.29
N ASP A 146 -9.97 2.59 -2.22
CA ASP A 146 -11.39 2.99 -2.21
C ASP A 146 -12.28 1.75 -2.18
N ARG A 147 -12.02 0.77 -3.06
CA ARG A 147 -12.79 -0.46 -3.10
C ARG A 147 -12.75 -1.26 -1.80
N ALA A 148 -11.56 -1.46 -1.23
CA ALA A 148 -11.43 -2.20 0.03
C ALA A 148 -12.19 -1.51 1.17
N ILE A 149 -12.07 -0.18 1.25
CA ILE A 149 -12.75 0.66 2.24
C ILE A 149 -14.27 0.61 2.04
N ASP A 150 -14.75 0.89 0.84
CA ASP A 150 -16.17 1.09 0.54
C ASP A 150 -16.93 -0.26 0.55
N GLU A 151 -16.30 -1.35 0.11
CA GLU A 151 -16.89 -2.72 0.15
C GLU A 151 -16.57 -3.47 1.47
N ALA A 152 -15.80 -2.88 2.39
CA ALA A 152 -15.37 -3.51 3.65
C ALA A 152 -14.73 -4.90 3.45
N THR A 153 -13.90 -5.06 2.41
CA THR A 153 -13.37 -6.35 1.96
C THR A 153 -11.85 -6.38 1.88
N LEU A 154 -11.29 -7.56 2.12
CA LEU A 154 -9.86 -7.83 1.93
C LEU A 154 -9.57 -7.97 0.43
N ILE A 155 -8.51 -7.32 -0.04
CA ILE A 155 -8.01 -7.52 -1.41
C ILE A 155 -6.62 -8.10 -1.32
N TRP A 156 -6.42 -9.23 -1.97
CA TRP A 156 -5.14 -9.93 -2.03
C TRP A 156 -4.67 -9.99 -3.47
N GLY A 157 -3.37 -9.91 -3.69
CA GLY A 157 -2.82 -10.13 -5.01
C GLY A 157 -1.37 -10.57 -5.01
N VAL A 158 -0.99 -11.11 -6.15
CA VAL A 158 0.39 -11.40 -6.54
C VAL A 158 0.64 -10.62 -7.81
N ASP A 159 1.70 -9.84 -7.86
CA ASP A 159 2.05 -9.10 -9.08
C ASP A 159 3.55 -8.81 -9.17
N ARG A 160 3.97 -8.35 -10.35
CA ARG A 160 5.31 -7.88 -10.58
C ARG A 160 5.55 -6.56 -9.87
N ALA A 161 6.65 -6.48 -9.14
CA ALA A 161 7.16 -5.23 -8.61
C ALA A 161 8.51 -4.91 -9.27
N THR A 162 8.62 -3.68 -9.77
CA THR A 162 9.88 -3.10 -10.24
C THR A 162 10.57 -2.45 -9.06
N TRP A 163 11.83 -2.82 -8.82
CA TRP A 163 12.60 -2.28 -7.71
C TRP A 163 13.65 -1.27 -8.23
N PRO A 164 14.18 -0.39 -7.36
CA PRO A 164 15.17 0.62 -7.76
C PRO A 164 16.51 0.06 -8.27
N ASP A 165 16.75 -1.24 -8.15
CA ASP A 165 17.89 -1.95 -8.75
C ASP A 165 17.64 -2.39 -10.21
N GLY A 166 16.41 -2.17 -10.73
CA GLY A 166 16.01 -2.54 -12.09
C GLY A 166 15.60 -4.01 -12.23
N GLU A 167 15.68 -4.80 -11.16
CA GLU A 167 15.32 -6.22 -11.16
C GLU A 167 13.81 -6.39 -10.98
N TRP A 168 13.24 -7.34 -11.70
CA TRP A 168 11.85 -7.75 -11.52
C TRP A 168 11.75 -8.84 -10.47
N ARG A 169 10.95 -8.61 -9.42
CA ARG A 169 10.63 -9.66 -8.44
C ARG A 169 9.16 -9.68 -8.16
N MET A 170 8.63 -10.87 -7.85
CA MET A 170 7.21 -10.99 -7.54
C MET A 170 6.97 -10.56 -6.12
N ALA A 171 5.85 -9.88 -5.93
CA ALA A 171 5.38 -9.50 -4.62
C ALA A 171 3.99 -10.06 -4.40
N GLU A 172 3.77 -10.59 -3.21
CA GLU A 172 2.45 -10.88 -2.69
C GLU A 172 2.04 -9.75 -1.75
N TRP A 173 0.81 -9.29 -1.87
CA TRP A 173 0.31 -8.16 -1.10
C TRP A 173 -1.12 -8.38 -0.63
N LEU A 174 -1.43 -7.75 0.49
CA LEU A 174 -2.75 -7.76 1.12
C LEU A 174 -3.15 -6.33 1.48
N ILE A 175 -4.39 -5.96 1.17
CA ILE A 175 -5.05 -4.71 1.54
C ILE A 175 -6.12 -5.05 2.57
N MET A 176 -6.02 -4.42 3.74
CA MET A 176 -6.89 -4.63 4.89
C MET A 176 -7.57 -3.32 5.27
N PRO A 177 -8.87 -3.14 4.98
CA PRO A 177 -9.60 -1.95 5.37
C PRO A 177 -9.89 -1.95 6.87
N LEU A 178 -9.85 -0.78 7.49
CA LEU A 178 -10.19 -0.57 8.89
C LEU A 178 -11.11 0.66 9.03
N ALA A 179 -12.02 0.59 9.98
CA ALA A 179 -12.94 1.67 10.30
C ALA A 179 -12.35 2.64 11.34
N ARG A 180 -12.74 3.91 11.27
CA ARG A 180 -12.53 4.95 12.28
C ARG A 180 -13.31 4.61 13.56
N THR A 181 -13.02 5.32 14.65
CA THR A 181 -13.65 5.07 15.96
C THR A 181 -15.18 5.19 15.94
N ASP A 182 -15.73 6.03 15.07
CA ASP A 182 -17.18 6.21 14.86
C ASP A 182 -17.80 5.12 13.97
N GLY A 183 -17.02 4.14 13.51
CA GLY A 183 -17.45 3.05 12.64
C GLY A 183 -17.40 3.37 11.14
N THR A 184 -17.08 4.61 10.75
CA THR A 184 -16.96 4.97 9.33
C THR A 184 -15.69 4.38 8.71
N PRO A 185 -15.71 3.90 7.46
CA PRO A 185 -14.50 3.45 6.78
C PRO A 185 -13.48 4.59 6.63
N GLY A 186 -12.19 4.35 6.88
CA GLY A 186 -11.22 5.44 6.75
C GLY A 186 -9.74 5.10 6.80
N TRP A 187 -9.40 3.82 6.87
CA TRP A 187 -8.02 3.38 7.00
C TRP A 187 -7.77 2.14 6.14
N VAL A 188 -6.54 2.02 5.65
CA VAL A 188 -6.02 0.81 5.02
C VAL A 188 -4.72 0.44 5.71
N ALA A 189 -4.59 -0.83 6.08
CA ALA A 189 -3.30 -1.45 6.35
C ALA A 189 -2.93 -2.31 5.15
N THR A 190 -1.75 -2.10 4.57
CA THR A 190 -1.23 -2.96 3.49
C THR A 190 -0.01 -3.72 3.95
N TYR A 191 0.11 -4.96 3.51
CA TYR A 191 1.25 -5.81 3.83
C TYR A 191 1.83 -6.39 2.55
N THR A 192 3.15 -6.32 2.38
CA THR A 192 3.82 -6.77 1.16
C THR A 192 5.01 -7.67 1.47
N VAL A 193 5.05 -8.82 0.80
CA VAL A 193 6.14 -9.78 0.84
C VAL A 193 6.75 -9.90 -0.54
N VAL A 194 8.08 -9.83 -0.63
CA VAL A 194 8.80 -10.21 -1.84
C VAL A 194 8.92 -11.73 -1.86
N LEU A 195 8.51 -12.33 -2.98
CA LEU A 195 8.56 -13.77 -3.19
C LEU A 195 9.92 -14.16 -3.77
N ASP A 196 10.48 -15.26 -3.28
CA ASP A 196 11.72 -15.83 -3.79
C ASP A 196 11.49 -16.61 -5.09
N GLY A 197 12.49 -16.65 -5.95
CA GLY A 197 12.48 -17.44 -7.19
C GLY A 197 12.17 -16.64 -8.46
N PRO A 198 12.17 -17.30 -9.62
CA PRO A 198 12.04 -16.62 -10.90
C PRO A 198 10.63 -16.05 -11.08
N VAL A 199 10.52 -14.90 -11.72
CA VAL A 199 9.25 -14.23 -12.05
C VAL A 199 8.24 -15.18 -12.73
N THR A 200 8.74 -16.10 -13.55
CA THR A 200 7.93 -17.08 -14.31
C THR A 200 7.26 -18.14 -13.44
N ALA A 201 7.70 -18.33 -12.20
CA ALA A 201 7.13 -19.27 -11.25
C ALA A 201 5.75 -18.82 -10.72
N TYR A 202 5.45 -17.52 -10.83
CA TYR A 202 4.20 -16.95 -10.33
C TYR A 202 3.30 -16.50 -11.48
N ARG A 203 2.00 -16.49 -11.21
CA ARG A 203 1.00 -15.91 -12.10
C ARG A 203 0.41 -14.68 -11.42
N PRO A 204 0.54 -13.49 -12.02
CA PRO A 204 -0.14 -12.31 -11.52
C PRO A 204 -1.64 -12.57 -11.38
N GLN A 205 -2.19 -12.20 -10.23
CA GLN A 205 -3.62 -12.34 -9.95
C GLN A 205 -4.02 -11.42 -8.81
N VAL A 206 -5.27 -10.95 -8.87
CA VAL A 206 -5.89 -10.16 -7.80
C VAL A 206 -7.22 -10.79 -7.46
N ARG A 207 -7.48 -10.98 -6.16
CA ARG A 207 -8.71 -11.56 -5.64
C ARG A 207 -9.26 -10.71 -4.52
N ILE A 208 -10.59 -10.63 -4.51
CA ILE A 208 -11.35 -10.04 -3.42
C ILE A 208 -11.74 -11.19 -2.51
N LEU A 209 -11.28 -11.15 -1.26
CA LEU A 209 -11.55 -12.21 -0.30
C LEU A 209 -12.86 -11.86 0.39
N ARG A 210 -13.94 -12.43 -0.13
CA ARG A 210 -15.26 -12.39 0.51
C ARG A 210 -15.34 -13.49 1.56
N ASP A 211 -16.08 -13.20 2.63
CA ASP A 211 -16.43 -14.18 3.66
C ASP A 211 -17.70 -14.93 3.27
#